data_AF-A0A316IF52-F1
#
_entry.id   AF-A0A316IF52-F1
#
_cell.length_a   1.000
_cell.length_b   1.000
_cell.length_c   1.000
_cell.angle_alpha   90.00
_cell.angle_beta   90.00
_cell.angle_gamma   90.00
#
_symmetry.space_group_name_H-M   'P 1'
#
loop_
_entity.id
_entity.type
_entity.pdbx_description
1 polymer ?
#
loop_
_entity_poly.entity_id
_entity_poly.type
_entity_poly.pdbx_seq_one_letter_code
_entity_poly.pdbx_strand_id
1 'polypeptide(L)'
;MNPLTPLFAALLAAAAAAPAAGPAIRSQAELDRYLRDTPLERTPLAPLSPGGRRRFLAELGWGRGGLGSVPFDDIDNELTHAQAVRLLALFDAQAYARGLGLAPAERARRETERAEDARARGCAAGSCPESAIEQRFDALVLQRPDPAMPDAGRRAAIGRRYDRLFAGLQHPASLRQVSKPDLRLLKRAAERAAAEAPDAARIADLRADLAELQRRRMIGDGDYAGLYRVLVASRRLDEATALARQRPGMQVDAVPAMPPTPAPPQGQPTALRVDASGRHMRRQAFDLSGPWRIVVVAACHFSEDAARDIVADARLRPLFAERAIWLASQGTSFAAAAEWNRRFPDQPINIAWQDSEWPMLDDWGMPTFYVFRQGRLVDRWSGHDMDLLRAHLRRDGLLR
;
A
#
# COMPACT_ATOMS: atom_id res chain seq x y z
N MET A 1 56.17 -32.14 26.73
CA MET A 1 55.08 -33.11 26.52
C MET A 1 53.75 -32.38 26.69
N ASN A 2 52.75 -32.82 25.92
CA ASN A 2 51.60 -32.10 25.37
C ASN A 2 50.60 -31.41 26.32
N PRO A 3 49.82 -30.44 25.79
CA PRO A 3 48.75 -29.73 26.49
C PRO A 3 47.43 -30.52 26.49
N LEU A 4 46.57 -30.28 27.49
CA LEU A 4 45.18 -30.75 27.50
C LEU A 4 44.22 -29.57 27.28
N THR A 5 43.56 -29.63 26.13
CA THR A 5 42.50 -28.77 25.59
C THR A 5 41.19 -28.97 26.36
N PRO A 6 40.38 -27.93 26.63
CA PRO A 6 38.97 -28.12 26.97
C PRO A 6 38.11 -28.16 25.69
N LEU A 7 37.29 -29.21 25.56
CA LEU A 7 36.27 -29.34 24.52
C LEU A 7 35.22 -28.22 24.66
N PHE A 8 35.18 -27.30 23.70
CA PHE A 8 33.98 -26.52 23.41
C PHE A 8 33.05 -27.38 22.53
N ALA A 9 31.93 -27.82 23.09
CA ALA A 9 30.83 -28.38 22.32
C ALA A 9 30.14 -27.24 21.56
N ALA A 10 30.50 -27.05 20.30
CA ALA A 10 29.78 -26.18 19.39
C ALA A 10 28.45 -26.85 19.00
N LEU A 11 27.34 -26.32 19.52
CA LEU A 11 26.01 -26.52 18.95
C LEU A 11 26.00 -25.91 17.54
N LEU A 12 26.19 -26.75 16.54
CA LEU A 12 25.93 -26.42 15.14
C LEU A 12 24.44 -26.10 15.00
N ALA A 13 24.12 -24.80 14.98
CA ALA A 13 22.88 -24.33 14.39
C ALA A 13 22.90 -24.76 12.92
N ALA A 14 22.12 -25.78 12.59
CA ALA A 14 21.84 -26.13 11.20
C ALA A 14 21.13 -24.93 10.56
N ALA A 15 21.90 -24.07 9.91
CA ALA A 15 21.37 -23.18 8.89
C ALA A 15 20.74 -24.09 7.83
N ALA A 16 19.43 -24.24 7.87
CA ALA A 16 18.68 -24.93 6.82
C ALA A 16 19.00 -24.20 5.52
N ALA A 17 19.83 -24.85 4.69
CA ALA A 17 20.15 -24.37 3.35
C ALA A 17 18.84 -24.14 2.60
N ALA A 18 18.72 -22.96 1.98
CA ALA A 18 17.58 -22.68 1.13
C ALA A 18 17.54 -23.74 0.02
N PRO A 19 16.37 -24.36 -0.27
CA PRO A 19 16.27 -25.29 -1.38
C PRO A 19 16.69 -24.57 -2.67
N ALA A 20 17.44 -25.27 -3.53
CA ALA A 20 17.93 -24.77 -4.79
C ALA A 20 16.77 -24.13 -5.59
N ALA A 21 16.96 -22.86 -5.99
CA ALA A 21 15.97 -22.09 -6.71
C ALA A 21 15.67 -22.77 -8.06
N GLY A 22 14.49 -23.37 -8.20
CA GLY A 22 13.93 -23.67 -9.50
C GLY A 22 13.73 -22.38 -10.33
N PRO A 23 13.41 -22.49 -11.63
CA PRO A 23 13.12 -21.31 -12.43
C PRO A 23 12.00 -20.48 -11.78
N ALA A 24 12.17 -19.15 -11.80
CA ALA A 24 11.19 -18.22 -11.25
C ALA A 24 9.83 -18.41 -11.93
N ILE A 25 8.76 -18.39 -11.14
CA ILE A 25 7.37 -18.48 -11.59
C ILE A 25 6.99 -17.12 -12.20
N ARG A 26 6.72 -17.10 -13.50
CA ARG A 26 6.42 -15.89 -14.29
C ARG A 26 5.00 -15.87 -14.84
N SER A 27 4.21 -16.93 -14.65
CA SER A 27 2.83 -16.99 -15.13
C SER A 27 1.92 -17.79 -14.22
N GLN A 28 0.60 -17.58 -14.36
CA GLN A 28 -0.41 -18.39 -13.68
C GLN A 28 -0.25 -19.88 -13.97
N ALA A 29 0.04 -20.25 -15.23
CA ALA A 29 0.19 -21.65 -15.62
C ALA A 29 1.41 -22.32 -14.95
N GLU A 30 2.49 -21.58 -14.75
CA GLU A 30 3.67 -22.06 -14.01
C GLU A 30 3.38 -22.14 -12.51
N LEU A 31 2.63 -21.20 -11.95
CA LEU A 31 2.18 -21.25 -10.56
C LEU A 31 1.31 -22.49 -10.33
N ASP A 32 0.33 -22.73 -11.20
CA ASP A 32 -0.56 -23.89 -11.10
C ASP A 32 0.23 -25.20 -11.23
N ARG A 33 1.25 -25.25 -12.09
CA ARG A 33 2.16 -26.40 -12.19
C ARG A 33 2.95 -26.59 -10.91
N TYR A 34 3.57 -25.52 -10.39
CA TYR A 34 4.35 -25.56 -9.16
C TYR A 34 3.50 -26.07 -7.98
N LEU A 35 2.27 -25.59 -7.85
CA LEU A 35 1.34 -26.00 -6.79
C LEU A 35 0.86 -27.45 -6.91
N ARG A 36 0.74 -27.98 -8.13
CA ARG A 36 0.41 -29.40 -8.36
C ARG A 36 1.59 -30.32 -8.05
N ASP A 37 2.79 -29.92 -8.46
CA ASP A 37 3.97 -30.78 -8.43
C ASP A 37 4.73 -30.71 -7.08
N THR A 38 4.46 -29.68 -6.28
CA THR A 38 5.14 -29.45 -4.99
C THR A 38 4.17 -29.60 -3.81
N PRO A 39 4.37 -30.60 -2.94
CA PRO A 39 3.57 -30.73 -1.70
C PRO A 39 3.61 -29.45 -0.86
N LEU A 40 2.48 -29.12 -0.22
CA LEU A 40 2.33 -27.86 0.52
C LEU A 40 3.41 -27.69 1.60
N GLU A 41 3.80 -28.77 2.27
CA GLU A 41 4.78 -28.75 3.36
C GLU A 41 6.19 -28.39 2.88
N ARG A 42 6.44 -28.51 1.58
CA ARG A 42 7.74 -28.25 0.95
C ARG A 42 7.80 -26.89 0.25
N THR A 43 6.69 -26.17 0.16
CA THR A 43 6.66 -24.82 -0.46
C THR A 43 6.88 -23.72 0.57
N PRO A 44 7.53 -22.60 0.19
CA PRO A 44 7.53 -21.36 0.96
C PRO A 44 6.15 -20.78 1.31
N LEU A 45 5.06 -21.31 0.73
CA LEU A 45 3.67 -20.96 1.08
C LEU A 45 3.17 -21.65 2.35
N ALA A 46 3.83 -22.73 2.81
CA ALA A 46 3.41 -23.51 3.97
C ALA A 46 3.18 -22.68 5.26
N PRO A 47 4.01 -21.67 5.58
CA PRO A 47 3.86 -20.92 6.83
C PRO A 47 2.66 -19.95 6.86
N LEU A 48 2.03 -19.68 5.70
CA LEU A 48 0.79 -18.91 5.64
C LEU A 48 -0.38 -19.77 6.13
N SER A 49 -1.33 -19.14 6.83
CA SER A 49 -2.64 -19.72 7.14
C SER A 49 -3.37 -20.14 5.85
N PRO A 50 -4.35 -21.05 5.94
CA PRO A 50 -5.21 -21.36 4.80
C PRO A 50 -5.81 -20.11 4.14
N GLY A 51 -6.37 -19.17 4.92
CA GLY A 51 -6.92 -17.91 4.40
C GLY A 51 -5.87 -16.96 3.86
N GLY A 52 -4.74 -16.77 4.56
CA GLY A 52 -3.64 -15.91 4.10
C GLY A 52 -2.99 -16.41 2.82
N ARG A 53 -2.83 -17.73 2.67
CA ARG A 53 -2.36 -18.36 1.43
C ARG A 53 -3.35 -18.14 0.28
N ARG A 54 -4.66 -18.28 0.54
CA ARG A 54 -5.71 -18.04 -0.46
C ARG A 54 -5.67 -16.61 -0.97
N ARG A 55 -5.66 -15.62 -0.06
CA ARG A 55 -5.58 -14.20 -0.40
C ARG A 55 -4.31 -13.87 -1.17
N PHE A 56 -3.15 -14.33 -0.67
CA PHE A 56 -1.87 -14.16 -1.36
C PHE A 56 -1.93 -14.64 -2.81
N LEU A 57 -2.37 -15.89 -3.05
CA LEU A 57 -2.42 -16.47 -4.40
C LEU A 57 -3.44 -15.78 -5.31
N ALA A 58 -4.61 -15.42 -4.78
CA ALA A 58 -5.69 -14.79 -5.54
C ALA A 58 -5.43 -13.32 -5.90
N GLU A 59 -4.55 -12.64 -5.17
CA GLU A 59 -4.18 -11.24 -5.42
C GLU A 59 -2.90 -11.08 -6.24
N LEU A 60 -2.22 -12.17 -6.62
CA LEU A 60 -1.12 -12.10 -7.59
C LEU A 60 -1.63 -11.53 -8.93
N GLY A 61 -0.89 -10.57 -9.46
CA GLY A 61 -1.14 -10.00 -10.78
C GLY A 61 -0.05 -10.41 -11.76
N TRP A 62 -0.43 -10.73 -12.98
CA TRP A 62 0.49 -11.13 -14.06
C TRP A 62 0.45 -10.10 -15.19
N GLY A 63 1.63 -9.68 -15.64
CA GLY A 63 1.82 -8.80 -16.80
C GLY A 63 2.60 -9.51 -17.92
N ARG A 64 2.89 -8.78 -19.01
CA ARG A 64 3.61 -9.33 -20.17
C ARG A 64 5.03 -9.82 -19.84
N GLY A 65 5.66 -9.22 -18.83
CA GLY A 65 7.02 -9.53 -18.38
C GLY A 65 7.13 -10.46 -17.18
N GLY A 66 6.02 -11.03 -16.71
CA GLY A 66 5.99 -11.87 -15.50
C GLY A 66 5.08 -11.31 -14.41
N LEU A 67 5.49 -11.43 -13.15
CA LEU A 67 4.74 -10.93 -12.01
C LEU A 67 4.57 -9.40 -12.09
N GLY A 68 3.32 -8.94 -12.17
CA GLY A 68 2.94 -7.53 -12.25
C GLY A 68 2.55 -6.91 -10.91
N SER A 69 2.05 -7.70 -9.95
CA SER A 69 1.74 -7.22 -8.60
C SER A 69 1.83 -8.33 -7.55
N VAL A 70 2.27 -7.96 -6.34
CA VAL A 70 2.36 -8.86 -5.17
C VAL A 70 1.57 -8.27 -4.00
N PRO A 71 0.67 -9.05 -3.38
CA PRO A 71 0.04 -8.64 -2.12
C PRO A 71 1.00 -8.85 -0.95
N PHE A 72 1.31 -7.78 -0.21
CA PHE A 72 2.22 -7.84 0.94
C PHE A 72 1.50 -8.01 2.29
N ASP A 73 0.17 -7.83 2.35
CA ASP A 73 -0.57 -7.77 3.63
C ASP A 73 -0.47 -9.07 4.45
N ASP A 74 -0.72 -10.24 3.83
CA ASP A 74 -0.56 -11.52 4.54
C ASP A 74 0.90 -11.92 4.76
N ILE A 75 1.83 -11.45 3.92
CA ILE A 75 3.28 -11.64 4.14
C ILE A 75 3.69 -10.93 5.44
N ASP A 76 3.33 -9.66 5.56
CA ASP A 76 3.72 -8.83 6.70
C ASP A 76 3.04 -9.27 8.00
N ASN A 77 1.86 -9.89 7.90
CA ASN A 77 1.08 -10.33 9.05
C ASN A 77 1.30 -11.77 9.50
N GLU A 78 2.00 -12.61 8.73
CA GLU A 78 2.12 -14.04 9.06
C GLU A 78 3.53 -14.60 8.94
N LEU A 79 4.37 -13.99 8.11
CA LEU A 79 5.70 -14.51 7.80
C LEU A 79 6.76 -13.74 8.57
N THR A 80 7.85 -14.40 8.94
CA THR A 80 9.08 -13.68 9.27
C THR A 80 9.72 -13.10 8.03
N HIS A 81 10.63 -12.12 8.18
CA HIS A 81 11.40 -11.58 7.07
C HIS A 81 12.08 -12.67 6.22
N ALA A 82 12.73 -13.66 6.85
CA ALA A 82 13.38 -14.76 6.14
C ALA A 82 12.38 -15.63 5.35
N GLN A 83 11.15 -15.79 5.85
CA GLN A 83 10.09 -16.50 5.13
C GLN A 83 9.54 -15.68 3.98
N ALA A 84 9.35 -14.38 4.17
CA ALA A 84 8.96 -13.45 3.11
C ALA A 84 9.97 -13.48 1.95
N VAL A 85 11.27 -13.43 2.24
CA VAL A 85 12.33 -13.55 1.21
C VAL A 85 12.21 -14.85 0.43
N ARG A 86 12.03 -16.00 1.11
CA ARG A 86 11.88 -17.30 0.44
C ARG A 86 10.61 -17.39 -0.41
N LEU A 87 9.50 -16.82 0.06
CA LEU A 87 8.25 -16.79 -0.68
C LEU A 87 8.39 -15.93 -1.94
N LEU A 88 8.95 -14.73 -1.82
CA LEU A 88 9.13 -13.81 -2.93
C LEU A 88 10.18 -14.29 -3.94
N ALA A 89 11.17 -15.07 -3.50
CA ALA A 89 12.14 -15.70 -4.40
C ALA A 89 11.51 -16.68 -5.40
N LEU A 90 10.32 -17.25 -5.10
CA LEU A 90 9.57 -18.06 -6.08
C LEU A 90 9.23 -17.26 -7.35
N PHE A 91 9.17 -15.93 -7.25
CA PHE A 91 8.76 -15.03 -8.33
C PHE A 91 9.85 -14.02 -8.71
N ASP A 92 11.11 -14.24 -8.28
CA ASP A 92 12.23 -13.30 -8.46
C ASP A 92 11.96 -11.90 -7.87
N ALA A 93 11.21 -11.85 -6.77
CA ALA A 93 10.71 -10.63 -6.14
C ALA A 93 11.37 -10.34 -4.78
N GLN A 94 12.49 -11.00 -4.44
CA GLN A 94 13.14 -10.88 -3.13
C GLN A 94 13.52 -9.45 -2.74
N ALA A 95 13.78 -8.56 -3.70
CA ALA A 95 14.12 -7.16 -3.44
C ALA A 95 12.99 -6.40 -2.71
N TYR A 96 11.74 -6.82 -2.90
CA TYR A 96 10.57 -6.24 -2.24
C TYR A 96 10.40 -6.70 -0.78
N ALA A 97 11.18 -7.66 -0.30
CA ALA A 97 11.07 -8.15 1.08
C ALA A 97 11.55 -7.13 2.14
N ARG A 98 12.22 -6.06 1.74
CA ARG A 98 12.80 -5.06 2.65
C ARG A 98 11.69 -4.43 3.50
N GLY A 99 11.82 -4.56 4.82
CA GLY A 99 10.84 -4.03 5.78
C GLY A 99 9.59 -4.89 5.94
N LEU A 100 9.51 -6.04 5.27
CA LEU A 100 8.42 -6.99 5.44
C LEU A 100 8.73 -8.06 6.49
N GLY A 101 7.67 -8.45 7.20
CA GLY A 101 7.61 -9.65 8.01
C GLY A 101 7.78 -9.40 9.50
N LEU A 102 7.23 -10.32 10.27
CA LEU A 102 7.21 -10.30 11.72
C LEU A 102 8.58 -10.65 12.32
N ALA A 103 8.82 -10.12 13.51
CA ALA A 103 9.85 -10.67 14.40
C ALA A 103 9.52 -12.13 14.74
N PRO A 104 10.51 -13.02 14.92
CA PRO A 104 10.26 -14.43 15.23
C PRO A 104 9.37 -14.66 16.45
N ALA A 105 9.53 -13.85 17.50
CA ALA A 105 8.70 -13.92 18.71
C ALA A 105 7.23 -13.55 18.43
N GLU A 106 6.97 -12.52 17.63
CA GLU A 106 5.61 -12.12 17.26
C GLU A 106 4.93 -13.18 16.39
N ARG A 107 5.67 -13.80 15.45
CA ARG A 107 5.15 -14.93 14.67
C ARG A 107 4.76 -16.11 15.57
N ALA A 108 5.65 -16.53 16.47
CA ALA A 108 5.35 -17.62 17.41
C ALA A 108 4.12 -17.31 18.28
N ARG A 109 3.96 -16.04 18.67
CA ARG A 109 2.76 -15.58 19.39
C ARG A 109 1.50 -15.76 18.56
N ARG A 110 1.49 -15.30 17.30
CA ARG A 110 0.34 -15.44 16.39
C ARG A 110 0.01 -16.91 16.09
N GLU A 111 1.01 -17.77 15.97
CA GLU A 111 0.80 -19.22 15.84
C GLU A 111 0.13 -19.81 17.08
N THR A 112 0.54 -19.39 18.27
CA THR A 112 -0.11 -19.77 19.53
C THR A 112 -1.55 -19.27 19.59
N GLU A 113 -1.81 -18.01 19.22
CA GLU A 113 -3.16 -17.42 19.16
C GLU A 113 -4.09 -18.23 18.23
N ARG A 114 -3.60 -18.68 17.07
CA ARG A 114 -4.34 -19.54 16.14
C ARG A 114 -4.61 -20.93 16.69
N ALA A 115 -3.62 -21.54 17.35
CA ALA A 115 -3.78 -22.85 17.96
C ALA A 115 -4.78 -22.84 19.12
N GLU A 116 -4.77 -21.78 19.95
CA GLU A 116 -5.74 -21.56 21.02
C GLU A 116 -7.16 -21.41 20.46
N ASP A 117 -7.33 -20.61 19.41
CA ASP A 117 -8.62 -20.40 18.74
C ASP A 117 -9.15 -21.71 18.12
N ALA A 118 -8.31 -22.46 17.41
CA ALA A 118 -8.70 -23.74 16.82
C ALA A 118 -9.14 -24.74 17.90
N ARG A 119 -8.39 -24.84 19.01
CA ARG A 119 -8.77 -25.69 20.14
C ARG A 119 -10.11 -25.28 20.74
N ALA A 120 -10.36 -23.97 20.89
CA ALA A 120 -11.65 -23.47 21.38
C ALA A 120 -12.82 -23.82 20.46
N ARG A 121 -12.55 -24.01 19.16
CA ARG A 121 -13.52 -24.43 18.13
C ARG A 121 -13.57 -25.94 17.89
N GLY A 122 -12.82 -26.74 18.65
CA GLY A 122 -12.83 -28.21 18.55
C GLY A 122 -12.15 -28.76 17.30
N CYS A 123 -11.18 -28.05 16.73
CA CYS A 123 -10.47 -28.41 15.49
C CYS A 123 -8.94 -28.28 15.66
N ALA A 124 -8.18 -28.80 14.70
CA ALA A 124 -6.72 -28.59 14.64
C ALA A 124 -6.39 -27.33 13.83
N ALA A 125 -5.36 -26.58 14.22
CA ALA A 125 -5.04 -25.28 13.62
C ALA A 125 -4.83 -25.31 12.09
N GLY A 126 -4.23 -26.39 11.56
CA GLY A 126 -3.98 -26.53 10.12
C GLY A 126 -5.18 -26.96 9.29
N SER A 127 -6.24 -27.46 9.93
CA SER A 127 -7.44 -28.00 9.25
C SER A 127 -8.75 -27.39 9.77
N CYS A 128 -8.66 -26.37 10.63
CA CYS A 128 -9.84 -25.74 11.16
C CYS A 128 -10.57 -24.95 10.06
N PRO A 129 -11.91 -25.07 9.95
CA PRO A 129 -12.68 -24.20 9.07
C PRO A 129 -12.41 -22.73 9.37
N GLU A 130 -12.55 -21.87 8.37
CA GLU A 130 -12.41 -20.42 8.57
C GLU A 130 -13.51 -19.89 9.48
N SER A 131 -13.16 -18.91 10.32
CA SER A 131 -14.15 -18.23 11.15
C SER A 131 -15.11 -17.42 10.27
N ALA A 132 -16.26 -17.04 10.84
CA ALA A 132 -17.19 -16.15 10.13
C ALA A 132 -16.56 -14.77 9.82
N ILE A 133 -15.61 -14.31 10.65
CA ILE A 133 -14.89 -13.05 10.43
C ILE A 133 -13.87 -13.22 9.31
N GLU A 134 -13.14 -14.33 9.26
CA GLU A 134 -12.21 -14.63 8.17
C GLU A 134 -12.91 -14.75 6.83
N GLN A 135 -14.07 -15.42 6.76
CA GLN A 135 -14.89 -15.47 5.54
C GLN A 135 -15.33 -14.08 5.08
N ARG A 136 -15.72 -13.18 6.02
CA ARG A 136 -16.06 -11.79 5.69
C ARG A 136 -14.84 -10.99 5.24
N PHE A 137 -13.68 -11.24 5.85
CA PHE A 137 -12.44 -10.58 5.44
C PHE A 137 -12.04 -10.99 4.03
N ASP A 138 -12.14 -12.28 3.70
CA ASP A 138 -11.96 -12.78 2.34
C ASP A 138 -12.95 -12.12 1.36
N ALA A 139 -14.22 -11.98 1.73
CA ALA A 139 -15.21 -11.27 0.89
C ALA A 139 -14.87 -9.78 0.68
N LEU A 140 -14.23 -9.14 1.67
CA LEU A 140 -13.75 -7.76 1.52
C LEU A 140 -12.56 -7.68 0.55
N VAL A 141 -11.60 -8.58 0.69
CA VAL A 141 -10.32 -8.54 -0.02
C VAL A 141 -10.44 -9.08 -1.45
N LEU A 142 -11.05 -10.25 -1.62
CA LEU A 142 -11.02 -11.02 -2.87
C LEU A 142 -12.00 -10.51 -3.92
N GLN A 143 -13.14 -9.94 -3.51
CA GLN A 143 -14.14 -9.47 -4.46
C GLN A 143 -13.71 -8.12 -5.05
N ARG A 144 -13.21 -8.12 -6.29
CA ARG A 144 -12.74 -6.90 -6.94
C ARG A 144 -13.92 -6.05 -7.44
N PRO A 145 -13.89 -4.72 -7.29
CA PRO A 145 -14.82 -3.83 -8.00
C PRO A 145 -14.68 -4.00 -9.51
N ASP A 146 -15.71 -3.61 -10.26
CA ASP A 146 -15.67 -3.58 -11.72
C ASP A 146 -14.48 -2.72 -12.19
N PRO A 147 -13.55 -3.25 -13.00
CA PRO A 147 -12.41 -2.49 -13.50
C PRO A 147 -12.83 -1.33 -14.42
N ALA A 148 -14.02 -1.35 -15.02
CA ALA A 148 -14.53 -0.24 -15.83
C ALA A 148 -15.02 0.96 -14.99
N MET A 149 -15.17 0.78 -13.68
CA MET A 149 -15.62 1.85 -12.78
C MET A 149 -14.48 2.84 -12.51
N PRO A 150 -14.74 4.17 -12.46
CA PRO A 150 -13.74 5.16 -12.04
C PRO A 150 -13.17 4.86 -10.65
N ASP A 151 -11.94 5.29 -10.39
CA ASP A 151 -11.20 5.01 -9.15
C ASP A 151 -11.97 5.40 -7.89
N ALA A 152 -12.60 6.57 -7.90
CA ALA A 152 -13.44 7.05 -6.79
C ALA A 152 -14.63 6.10 -6.52
N GLY A 153 -15.25 5.57 -7.58
CA GLY A 153 -16.32 4.59 -7.48
C GLY A 153 -15.82 3.26 -6.89
N ARG A 154 -14.66 2.77 -7.35
CA ARG A 154 -14.07 1.51 -6.86
C ARG A 154 -13.74 1.60 -5.37
N ARG A 155 -13.11 2.70 -4.96
CA ARG A 155 -12.82 3.02 -3.55
C ARG A 155 -14.07 3.06 -2.69
N ALA A 156 -15.09 3.79 -3.14
CA ALA A 156 -16.37 3.87 -2.43
C ALA A 156 -17.08 2.50 -2.32
N ALA A 157 -16.91 1.62 -3.32
CA ALA A 157 -17.46 0.26 -3.28
C ALA A 157 -16.80 -0.60 -2.19
N ILE A 158 -15.50 -0.44 -1.95
CA ILE A 158 -14.78 -1.12 -0.85
C ILE A 158 -15.34 -0.65 0.50
N GLY A 159 -15.47 0.67 0.70
CA GLY A 159 -16.04 1.24 1.93
C GLY A 159 -17.45 0.72 2.22
N ARG A 160 -18.36 0.77 1.24
CA ARG A 160 -19.73 0.23 1.40
C ARG A 160 -19.77 -1.27 1.70
N ARG A 161 -18.80 -2.03 1.17
CA ARG A 161 -18.73 -3.47 1.46
C ARG A 161 -18.26 -3.70 2.89
N TYR A 162 -17.25 -2.97 3.34
CA TYR A 162 -16.80 -3.02 4.73
C TYR A 162 -17.96 -2.76 5.70
N ASP A 163 -18.71 -1.67 5.49
CA ASP A 163 -19.81 -1.29 6.39
C ASP A 163 -20.84 -2.43 6.51
N ARG A 164 -21.20 -3.04 5.38
CA ARG A 164 -22.15 -4.16 5.32
C ARG A 164 -21.65 -5.41 6.07
N LEU A 165 -20.36 -5.71 5.96
CA LEU A 165 -19.78 -6.93 6.51
C LEU A 165 -19.43 -6.82 8.00
N PHE A 166 -19.05 -5.62 8.46
CA PHE A 166 -18.38 -5.45 9.75
C PHE A 166 -19.06 -4.49 10.72
N ALA A 167 -20.00 -3.63 10.31
CA ALA A 167 -20.58 -2.63 11.21
C ALA A 167 -21.14 -3.22 12.52
N GLY A 168 -21.82 -4.37 12.46
CA GLY A 168 -22.37 -5.04 13.65
C GLY A 168 -21.32 -5.64 14.61
N LEU A 169 -20.06 -5.74 14.17
CA LEU A 169 -18.95 -6.27 14.97
C LEU A 169 -18.15 -5.17 15.69
N GLN A 170 -18.35 -3.91 15.32
CA GLN A 170 -17.55 -2.77 15.82
C GLN A 170 -18.05 -2.19 17.15
N HIS A 171 -19.05 -2.83 17.78
CA HIS A 171 -19.49 -2.45 19.12
C HIS A 171 -18.53 -2.98 20.20
N PRO A 172 -18.26 -2.22 21.29
CA PRO A 172 -17.34 -2.66 22.35
C PRO A 172 -17.68 -4.01 22.97
N ALA A 173 -18.98 -4.37 23.06
CA ALA A 173 -19.41 -5.67 23.56
C ALA A 173 -19.06 -6.80 22.59
N SER A 174 -19.26 -6.60 21.28
CA SER A 174 -18.88 -7.55 20.23
C SER A 174 -17.36 -7.73 20.20
N LEU A 175 -16.59 -6.64 20.15
CA LEU A 175 -15.13 -6.68 20.10
C LEU A 175 -14.54 -7.50 21.25
N ARG A 176 -15.08 -7.39 22.47
CA ARG A 176 -14.64 -8.17 23.65
C ARG A 176 -14.80 -9.68 23.50
N GLN A 177 -15.71 -10.15 22.64
CA GLN A 177 -16.00 -11.57 22.45
C GLN A 177 -15.25 -12.17 21.26
N VAL A 178 -14.75 -11.35 20.33
CA VAL A 178 -14.01 -11.81 19.15
C VAL A 178 -12.71 -12.50 19.57
N SER A 179 -12.32 -13.58 18.89
CA SER A 179 -11.07 -14.29 19.16
C SER A 179 -9.84 -13.44 18.82
N LYS A 180 -8.66 -13.83 19.31
CA LYS A 180 -7.43 -13.06 19.04
C LYS A 180 -7.10 -13.00 17.54
N PRO A 181 -7.11 -14.11 16.77
CA PRO A 181 -6.88 -14.03 15.32
C PRO A 181 -7.91 -13.17 14.59
N ASP A 182 -9.20 -13.32 14.92
CA ASP A 182 -10.28 -12.57 14.27
C ASP A 182 -10.21 -11.06 14.56
N LEU A 183 -9.80 -10.66 15.76
CA LEU A 183 -9.63 -9.25 16.10
C LEU A 183 -8.53 -8.59 15.26
N ARG A 184 -7.49 -9.33 14.88
CA ARG A 184 -6.46 -8.84 13.94
C ARG A 184 -7.04 -8.66 12.54
N LEU A 185 -7.95 -9.55 12.12
CA LEU A 185 -8.65 -9.42 10.83
C LEU A 185 -9.62 -8.23 10.83
N LEU A 186 -10.31 -7.94 11.94
CA LEU A 186 -11.13 -6.73 12.07
C LEU A 186 -10.30 -5.46 11.90
N LYS A 187 -9.17 -5.37 12.62
CA LYS A 187 -8.22 -4.25 12.46
C LYS A 187 -7.77 -4.09 11.01
N ARG A 188 -7.38 -5.18 10.34
CA ARG A 188 -6.96 -5.17 8.93
C ARG A 188 -8.10 -4.74 8.00
N ALA A 189 -9.33 -5.20 8.25
CA ALA A 189 -10.51 -4.80 7.49
C ALA A 189 -10.79 -3.31 7.63
N ALA A 190 -10.77 -2.79 8.85
CA ALA A 190 -11.00 -1.38 9.15
C ALA A 190 -9.91 -0.48 8.55
N GLU A 191 -8.63 -0.90 8.65
CA GLU A 191 -7.52 -0.18 8.03
C GLU A 191 -7.66 -0.10 6.51
N ARG A 192 -7.94 -1.23 5.85
CA ARG A 192 -8.15 -1.27 4.40
C ARG A 192 -9.29 -0.35 3.99
N ALA A 193 -10.44 -0.47 4.66
CA ALA A 193 -11.61 0.33 4.31
C ALA A 193 -11.39 1.83 4.54
N ALA A 194 -10.72 2.21 5.63
CA ALA A 194 -10.42 3.59 5.94
C ALA A 194 -9.31 4.18 5.04
N ALA A 195 -8.39 3.35 4.52
CA ALA A 195 -7.40 3.79 3.54
C ALA A 195 -8.02 4.03 2.16
N GLU A 196 -8.94 3.15 1.73
CA GLU A 196 -9.58 3.22 0.41
C GLU A 196 -10.68 4.29 0.37
N ALA A 197 -11.54 4.33 1.38
CA ALA A 197 -12.65 5.26 1.48
C ALA A 197 -12.67 5.91 2.88
N PRO A 198 -11.80 6.90 3.12
CA PRO A 198 -11.70 7.55 4.41
C PRO A 198 -13.04 8.17 4.83
N ASP A 199 -13.49 7.78 6.02
CA ASP A 199 -14.70 8.30 6.66
C ASP A 199 -14.51 8.29 8.19
N ALA A 200 -15.18 9.20 8.89
CA ALA A 200 -15.05 9.34 10.33
C ALA A 200 -15.44 8.06 11.08
N ALA A 201 -16.46 7.32 10.63
CA ALA A 201 -16.91 6.09 11.27
C ALA A 201 -15.87 4.98 11.12
N ARG A 202 -15.32 4.77 9.91
CA ARG A 202 -14.31 3.71 9.67
C ARG A 202 -12.99 3.99 10.38
N ILE A 203 -12.62 5.27 10.53
CA ILE A 203 -11.47 5.66 11.35
C ILE A 203 -11.75 5.37 12.84
N ALA A 204 -12.98 5.58 13.31
CA ALA A 204 -13.38 5.24 14.67
C ALA A 204 -13.36 3.73 14.90
N ASP A 205 -13.82 2.92 13.95
CA ASP A 205 -13.75 1.46 13.99
C ASP A 205 -12.30 0.97 14.09
N LEU A 206 -11.39 1.48 13.24
CA LEU A 206 -9.96 1.16 13.31
C LEU A 206 -9.36 1.50 14.68
N ARG A 207 -9.77 2.63 15.27
CA ARG A 207 -9.34 3.01 16.62
C ARG A 207 -9.90 2.08 17.70
N ALA A 208 -11.14 1.62 17.56
CA ALA A 208 -11.76 0.68 18.48
C ALA A 208 -11.05 -0.69 18.44
N ASP A 209 -10.75 -1.19 17.24
CA ASP A 209 -9.98 -2.42 17.04
C ASP A 209 -8.58 -2.32 17.65
N LEU A 210 -7.85 -1.23 17.41
CA LEU A 210 -6.53 -0.98 18.02
C LEU A 210 -6.62 -0.86 19.54
N ALA A 211 -7.64 -0.20 20.08
CA ALA A 211 -7.82 -0.06 21.52
C ALA A 211 -8.08 -1.43 22.18
N GLU A 212 -8.89 -2.29 21.57
CA GLU A 212 -9.14 -3.64 22.10
C GLU A 212 -7.90 -4.54 21.98
N LEU A 213 -7.16 -4.47 20.87
CA LEU A 213 -5.88 -5.15 20.72
C LEU A 213 -4.88 -4.69 21.79
N GLN A 214 -4.77 -3.38 22.05
CA GLN A 214 -3.92 -2.83 23.10
C GLN A 214 -4.33 -3.32 24.49
N ARG A 215 -5.64 -3.32 24.79
CA ARG A 215 -6.18 -3.79 26.07
C ARG A 215 -5.80 -5.24 26.34
N ARG A 216 -5.77 -6.06 25.28
CA ARG A 216 -5.34 -7.48 25.32
C ARG A 216 -3.83 -7.67 25.24
N ARG A 217 -3.05 -6.57 25.22
CA ARG A 217 -1.58 -6.57 25.08
C ARG A 217 -1.12 -7.28 23.81
N MET A 218 -1.87 -7.09 22.72
CA MET A 218 -1.64 -7.80 21.48
C MET A 218 -0.81 -7.02 20.45
N ILE A 219 -0.56 -5.75 20.70
CA ILE A 219 0.08 -4.84 19.75
C ILE A 219 1.11 -3.97 20.46
N GLY A 220 2.05 -3.45 19.68
CA GLY A 220 3.00 -2.41 20.08
C GLY A 220 2.78 -1.13 19.28
N ASP A 221 3.74 -0.22 19.38
CA ASP A 221 3.66 1.07 18.68
C ASP A 221 3.58 0.89 17.16
N GLY A 222 4.35 -0.03 16.57
CA GLY A 222 4.37 -0.30 15.12
C GLY A 222 2.98 -0.59 14.51
N ASP A 223 2.08 -1.23 15.26
CA ASP A 223 0.74 -1.59 14.78
C ASP A 223 -0.15 -0.37 14.49
N TYR A 224 0.18 0.81 15.04
CA TYR A 224 -0.52 2.08 14.82
C TYR A 224 -0.12 2.79 13.52
N ALA A 225 0.92 2.33 12.81
CA ALA A 225 1.39 2.95 11.57
C ALA A 225 0.28 3.02 10.50
N GLY A 226 -0.62 2.02 10.47
CA GLY A 226 -1.79 2.02 9.61
C GLY A 226 -2.76 3.17 9.89
N LEU A 227 -3.13 3.37 11.16
CA LEU A 227 -3.96 4.49 11.58
C LEU A 227 -3.29 5.83 11.27
N TYR A 228 -1.98 5.93 11.49
CA TYR A 228 -1.23 7.14 11.14
C TYR A 228 -1.37 7.50 9.65
N ARG A 229 -1.15 6.52 8.75
CA ARG A 229 -1.31 6.72 7.30
C ARG A 229 -2.71 7.17 6.92
N VAL A 230 -3.74 6.54 7.50
CA VAL A 230 -5.15 6.91 7.27
C VAL A 230 -5.43 8.34 7.74
N LEU A 231 -4.93 8.76 8.91
CA LEU A 231 -5.12 10.13 9.40
C LEU A 231 -4.43 11.15 8.49
N VAL A 232 -3.23 10.86 8.00
CA VAL A 232 -2.51 11.70 7.04
C VAL A 232 -3.27 11.83 5.71
N ALA A 233 -3.71 10.71 5.13
CA ALA A 233 -4.48 10.68 3.89
C ALA A 233 -5.83 11.38 4.02
N SER A 234 -6.43 11.37 5.22
CA SER A 234 -7.68 12.07 5.56
C SER A 234 -7.48 13.54 5.95
N ARG A 235 -6.23 14.05 5.90
CA ARG A 235 -5.86 15.42 6.31
C ARG A 235 -6.17 15.75 7.78
N ARG A 236 -6.26 14.74 8.65
CA ARG A 236 -6.33 14.87 10.11
C ARG A 236 -4.91 14.99 10.70
N LEU A 237 -4.18 16.01 10.23
CA LEU A 237 -2.73 16.16 10.42
C LEU A 237 -2.33 16.35 11.89
N ASP A 238 -3.12 17.10 12.66
CA ASP A 238 -2.87 17.31 14.09
C ASP A 238 -2.98 16.00 14.88
N GLU A 239 -3.95 15.16 14.53
CA GLU A 239 -4.14 13.86 15.17
C GLU A 239 -3.07 12.85 14.77
N ALA A 240 -2.64 12.86 13.52
CA ALA A 240 -1.49 12.07 13.07
C ALA A 240 -0.23 12.47 13.85
N THR A 241 0.01 13.78 14.01
CA THR A 241 1.13 14.33 14.77
C THR A 241 1.05 13.94 16.25
N ALA A 242 -0.13 14.04 16.86
CA ALA A 242 -0.34 13.63 18.25
C ALA A 242 -0.10 12.13 18.44
N LEU A 243 -0.59 11.29 17.51
CA LEU A 243 -0.37 9.85 17.54
C LEU A 243 1.13 9.51 17.44
N ALA A 244 1.88 10.16 16.54
CA ALA A 244 3.32 9.99 16.39
C ALA A 244 4.10 10.33 17.67
N ARG A 245 3.70 11.40 18.39
CA ARG A 245 4.32 11.74 19.69
C ARG A 245 4.03 10.70 20.77
N GLN A 246 2.82 10.14 20.78
CA GLN A 246 2.41 9.13 21.75
C GLN A 246 3.03 7.76 21.47
N ARG A 247 3.44 7.50 20.21
CA ARG A 247 3.87 6.19 19.71
C ARG A 247 5.18 6.31 18.91
N PRO A 248 6.31 6.66 19.55
CA PRO A 248 7.58 6.87 18.85
C PRO A 248 8.11 5.59 18.17
N GLY A 249 7.68 4.39 18.61
CA GLY A 249 8.06 3.13 17.99
C GLY A 249 7.38 2.82 16.64
N MET A 250 6.52 3.69 16.11
CA MET A 250 5.86 3.50 14.81
C MET A 250 6.80 3.54 13.60
N GLN A 251 7.97 4.17 13.72
CA GLN A 251 8.92 4.38 12.61
C GLN A 251 8.28 5.05 11.37
N VAL A 252 7.39 6.02 11.58
CA VAL A 252 6.74 6.79 10.51
C VAL A 252 7.41 8.14 10.30
N ASP A 253 7.35 8.64 9.08
CA ASP A 253 7.81 9.99 8.74
C ASP A 253 6.98 11.05 9.49
N ALA A 254 7.62 12.10 9.98
CA ALA A 254 6.93 13.22 10.61
C ALA A 254 6.06 13.99 9.60
N VAL A 255 4.93 14.52 10.08
CA VAL A 255 4.11 15.46 9.28
C VAL A 255 4.89 16.78 9.11
N PRO A 256 5.14 17.26 7.88
CA PRO A 256 5.77 18.55 7.65
C PRO A 256 4.96 19.69 8.28
N ALA A 257 5.64 20.74 8.75
CA ALA A 257 4.96 21.92 9.26
C ALA A 257 4.17 22.60 8.13
N MET A 258 2.91 22.92 8.40
CA MET A 258 2.05 23.65 7.47
C MET A 258 1.69 25.01 8.09
N PRO A 259 2.41 26.09 7.75
CA PRO A 259 2.08 27.42 8.21
C PRO A 259 0.65 27.80 7.79
N PRO A 260 -0.05 28.66 8.56
CA PRO A 260 -1.33 29.19 8.14
C PRO A 260 -1.21 29.89 6.79
N THR A 261 -2.05 29.50 5.84
CA THR A 261 -2.17 30.16 4.53
C THR A 261 -3.63 30.59 4.31
N PRO A 262 -3.88 31.64 3.51
CA PRO A 262 -5.24 31.99 3.10
C PRO A 262 -5.99 30.78 2.52
N ALA A 263 -7.30 30.77 2.70
CA ALA A 263 -8.14 29.74 2.09
C ALA A 263 -7.98 29.77 0.55
N PRO A 264 -7.85 28.60 -0.10
CA PRO A 264 -7.76 28.54 -1.55
C PRO A 264 -9.07 29.04 -2.20
N PRO A 265 -9.00 29.58 -3.44
CA PRO A 265 -10.20 29.94 -4.19
C PRO A 265 -11.19 28.78 -4.31
N GLN A 266 -12.48 29.08 -4.18
CA GLN A 266 -13.53 28.08 -4.31
C GLN A 266 -13.58 27.54 -5.76
N GLY A 267 -13.81 26.23 -5.90
CA GLY A 267 -13.98 25.58 -7.21
C GLY A 267 -12.67 25.23 -7.93
N GLN A 268 -11.51 25.58 -7.38
CA GLN A 268 -10.22 25.12 -7.90
C GLN A 268 -9.74 23.86 -7.17
N PRO A 269 -9.21 22.85 -7.89
CA PRO A 269 -8.56 21.72 -7.25
C PRO A 269 -7.33 22.19 -6.47
N THR A 270 -7.04 21.55 -5.33
CA THR A 270 -5.88 21.91 -4.51
C THR A 270 -4.97 20.73 -4.24
N ALA A 271 -3.70 21.03 -3.98
CA ALA A 271 -2.69 20.04 -3.59
C ALA A 271 -1.75 20.62 -2.53
N LEU A 272 -1.11 19.71 -1.79
CA LEU A 272 0.00 19.97 -0.89
C LEU A 272 1.29 19.99 -1.68
N ARG A 273 2.06 21.07 -1.51
CA ARG A 273 3.44 21.16 -1.97
C ARG A 273 4.36 20.99 -0.78
N VAL A 274 5.03 19.85 -0.72
CA VAL A 274 6.09 19.56 0.24
C VAL A 274 7.41 20.12 -0.31
N ASP A 275 8.18 20.81 0.53
CA ASP A 275 9.51 21.27 0.13
C ASP A 275 10.49 20.10 -0.04
N ALA A 276 11.63 20.35 -0.70
CA ALA A 276 12.65 19.35 -0.93
C ALA A 276 13.30 18.82 0.37
N SER A 277 13.21 19.57 1.48
CA SER A 277 13.70 19.12 2.79
C SER A 277 12.72 18.20 3.53
N GLY A 278 11.46 18.14 3.09
CA GLY A 278 10.38 17.42 3.78
C GLY A 278 9.93 18.08 5.08
N ARG A 279 10.36 19.32 5.38
CA ARG A 279 10.08 19.96 6.67
C ARG A 279 8.89 20.90 6.65
N HIS A 280 8.64 21.54 5.50
CA HIS A 280 7.49 22.41 5.33
C HIS A 280 6.62 21.96 4.17
N MET A 281 5.33 22.26 4.29
CA MET A 281 4.39 22.13 3.20
C MET A 281 3.41 23.29 3.17
N ARG A 282 2.81 23.53 2.00
CA ARG A 282 1.73 24.49 1.82
C ARG A 282 0.62 23.89 0.96
N ARG A 283 -0.63 24.27 1.24
CA ARG A 283 -1.74 24.01 0.32
C ARG A 283 -1.75 25.07 -0.77
N GLN A 284 -1.91 24.64 -2.03
CA GLN A 284 -2.02 25.54 -3.17
C GLN A 284 -3.16 25.11 -4.09
N ALA A 285 -3.85 26.09 -4.68
CA ALA A 285 -4.87 25.87 -5.70
C ALA A 285 -4.26 25.90 -7.10
N PHE A 286 -4.89 25.19 -8.03
CA PHE A 286 -4.46 25.14 -9.42
C PHE A 286 -5.56 25.64 -10.36
N ASP A 287 -5.19 26.61 -11.18
CA ASP A 287 -6.04 27.09 -12.26
C ASP A 287 -5.85 26.24 -13.54
N LEU A 288 -6.88 25.47 -13.85
CA LEU A 288 -6.96 24.66 -15.07
C LEU A 288 -7.58 25.43 -16.26
N SER A 289 -8.13 26.63 -16.04
CA SER A 289 -8.81 27.44 -17.07
C SER A 289 -7.87 28.12 -18.07
N GLY A 290 -6.55 28.05 -17.82
CA GLY A 290 -5.52 28.50 -18.76
C GLY A 290 -5.64 27.83 -20.15
N PRO A 291 -4.96 28.39 -21.17
CA PRO A 291 -5.11 27.93 -22.55
C PRO A 291 -4.75 26.45 -22.71
N TRP A 292 -3.70 25.99 -22.01
CA TRP A 292 -3.30 24.59 -21.93
C TRP A 292 -2.71 24.26 -20.57
N ARG A 293 -3.09 23.11 -20.01
CA ARG A 293 -2.49 22.50 -18.82
C ARG A 293 -2.31 21.00 -19.05
N ILE A 294 -1.27 20.43 -18.46
CA ILE A 294 -1.03 18.99 -18.44
C ILE A 294 -1.02 18.58 -16.97
N VAL A 295 -1.93 17.73 -16.52
CA VAL A 295 -1.85 17.11 -15.20
C VAL A 295 -1.23 15.73 -15.38
N VAL A 296 -0.16 15.45 -14.65
CA VAL A 296 0.52 14.15 -14.67
C VAL A 296 0.30 13.48 -13.33
N VAL A 297 -0.54 12.46 -13.29
CA VAL A 297 -0.66 11.58 -12.13
C VAL A 297 0.60 10.72 -12.06
N ALA A 298 1.35 10.83 -10.96
CA ALA A 298 2.71 10.32 -10.81
C ALA A 298 3.00 9.94 -9.34
N ALA A 299 4.26 9.55 -9.06
CA ALA A 299 4.84 9.05 -7.80
C ALA A 299 5.13 7.53 -7.77
N CYS A 300 5.43 6.94 -8.92
CA CYS A 300 6.04 5.60 -9.03
C CYS A 300 7.33 5.63 -9.87
N HIS A 301 8.13 4.56 -9.84
CA HIS A 301 9.37 4.47 -10.64
C HIS A 301 9.16 4.73 -12.14
N PHE A 302 8.10 4.21 -12.78
CA PHE A 302 7.77 4.53 -14.17
C PHE A 302 7.50 6.02 -14.40
N SER A 303 6.97 6.72 -13.39
CA SER A 303 6.80 8.17 -13.46
C SER A 303 8.15 8.89 -13.37
N GLU A 304 9.08 8.39 -12.56
CA GLU A 304 10.44 8.94 -12.47
C GLU A 304 11.19 8.78 -13.79
N ASP A 305 10.99 7.66 -14.50
CA ASP A 305 11.58 7.44 -15.82
C ASP A 305 10.99 8.42 -16.84
N ALA A 306 9.66 8.57 -16.87
CA ALA A 306 9.01 9.57 -17.71
C ALA A 306 9.49 11.00 -17.42
N ALA A 307 9.61 11.38 -16.13
CA ALA A 307 10.11 12.69 -15.74
C ALA A 307 11.55 12.93 -16.23
N ARG A 308 12.43 11.92 -16.09
CA ARG A 308 13.82 11.97 -16.55
C ARG A 308 13.90 12.16 -18.06
N ASP A 309 13.12 11.41 -18.82
CA ASP A 309 13.11 11.48 -20.28
C ASP A 309 12.54 12.83 -20.76
N ILE A 310 11.51 13.35 -20.11
CA ILE A 310 10.97 14.70 -20.37
C ILE A 310 12.02 15.78 -20.08
N VAL A 311 12.79 15.69 -18.98
CA VAL A 311 13.89 16.64 -18.70
C VAL A 311 14.96 16.56 -19.79
N ALA A 312 15.27 15.37 -20.29
CA ALA A 312 16.33 15.15 -21.28
C ALA A 312 15.94 15.62 -22.69
N ASP A 313 14.65 15.74 -22.98
CA ASP A 313 14.14 16.16 -24.29
C ASP A 313 14.05 17.70 -24.40
N ALA A 314 14.80 18.27 -25.34
CA ALA A 314 14.89 19.72 -25.55
C ALA A 314 13.55 20.40 -25.90
N ARG A 315 12.59 19.66 -26.44
CA ARG A 315 11.27 20.18 -26.83
C ARG A 315 10.24 19.98 -25.73
N LEU A 316 10.30 18.85 -25.01
CA LEU A 316 9.36 18.55 -23.92
C LEU A 316 9.70 19.29 -22.63
N ARG A 317 10.99 19.47 -22.31
CA ARG A 317 11.42 20.14 -21.08
C ARG A 317 10.76 21.52 -20.88
N PRO A 318 10.84 22.49 -21.82
CA PRO A 318 10.22 23.79 -21.63
C PRO A 318 8.69 23.71 -21.58
N LEU A 319 8.08 22.81 -22.38
CA LEU A 319 6.63 22.60 -22.39
C LEU A 319 6.13 22.13 -21.01
N PHE A 320 6.76 21.11 -20.44
CA PHE A 320 6.37 20.57 -19.14
C PHE A 320 6.70 21.53 -17.99
N ALA A 321 7.83 22.23 -18.05
CA ALA A 321 8.19 23.23 -17.04
C ALA A 321 7.14 24.35 -16.94
N GLU A 322 6.54 24.76 -18.07
CA GLU A 322 5.52 25.83 -18.10
C GLU A 322 4.09 25.32 -17.83
N ARG A 323 3.75 24.12 -18.34
CA ARG A 323 2.36 23.66 -18.46
C ARG A 323 1.98 22.53 -17.51
N ALA A 324 2.95 21.78 -16.99
CA ALA A 324 2.67 20.56 -16.27
C ALA A 324 2.43 20.78 -14.77
N ILE A 325 1.47 20.02 -14.24
CA ILE A 325 1.21 19.86 -12.82
C ILE A 325 1.47 18.38 -12.51
N TRP A 326 2.61 18.11 -11.87
CA TRP A 326 2.92 16.78 -11.36
C TRP A 326 2.14 16.55 -10.06
N LEU A 327 1.31 15.53 -10.04
CA LEU A 327 0.34 15.27 -8.99
C LEU A 327 0.41 13.81 -8.54
N ALA A 328 0.56 13.60 -7.24
CA ALA A 328 0.46 12.31 -6.58
C ALA A 328 -0.90 12.21 -5.89
N SER A 329 -1.39 10.98 -5.68
CA SER A 329 -2.65 10.75 -4.95
C SER A 329 -2.53 11.17 -3.49
N GLN A 330 -3.67 11.41 -2.84
CA GLN A 330 -3.73 11.89 -1.46
C GLN A 330 -2.99 11.00 -0.44
N GLY A 331 -2.84 9.70 -0.77
CA GLY A 331 -2.19 8.69 0.07
C GLY A 331 -0.66 8.62 -0.07
N THR A 332 -0.06 9.35 -1.01
CA THR A 332 1.41 9.40 -1.16
C THR A 332 2.06 10.00 0.09
N SER A 333 3.15 9.37 0.56
CA SER A 333 3.87 9.86 1.74
C SER A 333 4.58 11.18 1.47
N PHE A 334 4.71 12.01 2.51
CA PHE A 334 5.42 13.28 2.40
C PHE A 334 6.90 13.10 2.08
N ALA A 335 7.53 12.04 2.61
CA ALA A 335 8.94 11.73 2.32
C ALA A 335 9.16 11.39 0.83
N ALA A 336 8.25 10.61 0.22
CA ALA A 336 8.34 10.29 -1.21
C ALA A 336 8.19 11.55 -2.07
N ALA A 337 7.26 12.45 -1.75
CA ALA A 337 7.12 13.72 -2.46
C ALA A 337 8.35 14.63 -2.26
N ALA A 338 8.92 14.68 -1.06
CA ALA A 338 10.15 15.44 -0.80
C ALA A 338 11.35 14.86 -1.56
N GLU A 339 11.47 13.54 -1.64
CA GLU A 339 12.50 12.86 -2.43
C GLU A 339 12.38 13.15 -3.92
N TRP A 340 11.17 13.05 -4.47
CA TRP A 340 10.88 13.48 -5.83
C TRP A 340 11.30 14.94 -6.05
N ASN A 341 10.92 15.84 -5.15
CA ASN A 341 11.21 17.27 -5.27
C ASN A 341 12.70 17.62 -5.12
N ARG A 342 13.52 16.77 -4.47
CA ARG A 342 14.99 16.87 -4.51
C ARG A 342 15.54 16.41 -5.85
N ARG A 343 15.00 15.32 -6.40
CA ARG A 343 15.49 14.69 -7.63
C ARG A 343 15.10 15.45 -8.89
N PHE A 344 13.93 16.06 -8.91
CA PHE A 344 13.34 16.75 -10.06
C PHE A 344 12.94 18.19 -9.70
N PRO A 345 13.92 19.10 -9.46
CA PRO A 345 13.62 20.47 -9.04
C PRO A 345 12.81 21.26 -10.08
N ASP A 346 12.98 20.95 -11.37
CA ASP A 346 12.25 21.56 -12.50
C ASP A 346 10.86 20.94 -12.73
N GLN A 347 10.57 19.79 -12.12
CA GLN A 347 9.30 19.05 -12.26
C GLN A 347 8.76 18.59 -10.90
N PRO A 348 8.51 19.53 -10.00
CA PRO A 348 8.20 19.17 -8.63
C PRO A 348 6.77 18.65 -8.49
N ILE A 349 6.63 17.54 -7.78
CA ILE A 349 5.37 16.87 -7.51
C ILE A 349 4.62 17.50 -6.33
N ASN A 350 3.30 17.41 -6.41
CA ASN A 350 2.36 17.85 -5.39
C ASN A 350 1.50 16.66 -4.97
N ILE A 351 1.01 16.63 -3.74
CA ILE A 351 0.11 15.57 -3.26
C ILE A 351 -1.30 16.13 -3.26
N ALA A 352 -2.25 15.53 -3.98
CA ALA A 352 -3.65 15.99 -4.00
C ALA A 352 -4.18 16.21 -2.58
N TRP A 353 -4.81 17.35 -2.29
CA TRP A 353 -5.34 17.59 -0.94
C TRP A 353 -6.41 16.55 -0.59
N GLN A 354 -7.33 16.31 -1.52
CA GLN A 354 -8.19 15.15 -1.58
C GLN A 354 -8.30 14.78 -3.05
N ASP A 355 -8.34 13.50 -3.39
CA ASP A 355 -8.50 13.06 -4.78
C ASP A 355 -9.85 13.53 -5.34
N SER A 356 -10.86 13.65 -4.48
CA SER A 356 -12.19 14.16 -4.85
C SER A 356 -12.22 15.64 -5.24
N GLU A 357 -11.18 16.42 -4.90
CA GLU A 357 -11.05 17.80 -5.41
C GLU A 357 -10.61 17.83 -6.88
N TRP A 358 -10.19 16.68 -7.43
CA TRP A 358 -9.80 16.50 -8.82
C TRP A 358 -10.78 15.55 -9.55
N PRO A 359 -12.09 15.85 -9.61
CA PRO A 359 -13.11 14.93 -10.12
C PRO A 359 -12.98 14.62 -11.62
N MET A 360 -12.20 15.42 -12.35
CA MET A 360 -11.85 15.19 -13.75
C MET A 360 -10.80 14.09 -13.96
N LEU A 361 -10.14 13.64 -12.88
CA LEU A 361 -9.15 12.57 -12.90
C LEU A 361 -9.84 11.27 -12.44
N ASP A 362 -10.20 10.45 -13.42
CA ASP A 362 -10.96 9.21 -13.22
C ASP A 362 -10.08 7.96 -12.96
N ASP A 363 -8.77 8.08 -13.16
CA ASP A 363 -7.75 7.05 -12.99
C ASP A 363 -6.52 7.65 -12.32
N TRP A 364 -6.17 7.09 -11.16
CA TRP A 364 -5.00 7.48 -10.38
C TRP A 364 -3.81 6.53 -10.62
N GLY A 365 -3.90 5.68 -11.63
CA GLY A 365 -2.78 4.93 -12.19
C GLY A 365 -1.63 5.85 -12.60
N MET A 366 -0.41 5.31 -12.54
CA MET A 366 0.82 6.10 -12.71
C MET A 366 1.79 5.47 -13.71
N PRO A 367 2.40 6.26 -14.62
CA PRO A 367 2.03 7.64 -14.93
C PRO A 367 0.77 7.71 -15.79
N THR A 368 -0.11 8.67 -15.53
CA THR A 368 -1.25 9.01 -16.40
C THR A 368 -1.27 10.51 -16.66
N PHE A 369 -1.42 10.88 -17.93
CA PHE A 369 -1.41 12.26 -18.39
C PHE A 369 -2.82 12.68 -18.77
N TYR A 370 -3.19 13.88 -18.35
CA TYR A 370 -4.46 14.52 -18.64
C TYR A 370 -4.19 15.89 -19.25
N VAL A 371 -4.67 16.13 -20.47
CA VAL A 371 -4.48 17.41 -21.17
C VAL A 371 -5.77 18.21 -21.11
N PHE A 372 -5.65 19.43 -20.59
CA PHE A 372 -6.75 20.37 -20.49
C PHE A 372 -6.54 21.55 -21.42
N ARG A 373 -7.61 21.95 -22.10
CA ARG A 373 -7.69 23.19 -22.88
C ARG A 373 -8.83 24.04 -22.33
N GLN A 374 -8.51 25.21 -21.79
CA GLN A 374 -9.50 26.13 -21.19
C GLN A 374 -10.38 25.42 -20.14
N GLY A 375 -9.75 24.64 -19.26
CA GLY A 375 -10.43 23.89 -18.18
C GLY A 375 -11.16 22.62 -18.63
N ARG A 376 -11.22 22.30 -19.92
CA ARG A 376 -11.87 21.09 -20.44
C ARG A 376 -10.82 20.02 -20.73
N LEU A 377 -11.05 18.81 -20.23
CA LEU A 377 -10.25 17.64 -20.60
C LEU A 377 -10.43 17.35 -22.10
N VAL A 378 -9.33 17.31 -22.84
CA VAL A 378 -9.34 17.04 -24.29
C VAL A 378 -8.59 15.77 -24.67
N ASP A 379 -7.67 15.30 -23.81
CA ASP A 379 -6.94 14.06 -24.03
C ASP A 379 -6.50 13.40 -22.72
N ARG A 380 -6.32 12.08 -22.75
CA ARG A 380 -5.84 11.25 -21.64
C ARG A 380 -5.10 10.03 -22.18
N TRP A 381 -3.98 9.68 -21.54
CA TRP A 381 -3.30 8.40 -21.75
C TRP A 381 -2.51 7.96 -20.51
N SER A 382 -2.25 6.66 -20.40
CA SER A 382 -1.49 6.05 -19.31
C SER A 382 -0.26 5.34 -19.86
N GLY A 383 0.85 5.35 -19.11
CA GLY A 383 2.11 4.73 -19.48
C GLY A 383 3.25 5.72 -19.71
N HIS A 384 4.48 5.21 -19.75
CA HIS A 384 5.71 6.00 -19.84
C HIS A 384 6.37 5.96 -21.23
N ASP A 385 5.66 5.51 -22.27
CA ASP A 385 6.19 5.46 -23.63
C ASP A 385 6.33 6.88 -24.22
N MET A 386 7.56 7.27 -24.53
CA MET A 386 7.89 8.62 -25.01
C MET A 386 7.43 8.89 -26.45
N ASP A 387 7.34 7.87 -27.29
CA ASP A 387 6.83 8.05 -28.66
C ASP A 387 5.32 8.22 -28.63
N LEU A 388 4.62 7.46 -27.77
CA LEU A 388 3.20 7.66 -27.50
C LEU A 388 2.94 9.06 -26.94
N LEU A 389 3.71 9.49 -25.94
CA LEU A 389 3.63 10.85 -25.38
C LEU A 389 3.75 11.93 -26.47
N ARG A 390 4.77 11.85 -27.32
CA ARG A 390 4.98 12.81 -28.40
C ARG A 390 3.84 12.78 -29.43
N ALA A 391 3.30 11.61 -29.74
CA ALA A 391 2.19 11.46 -30.67
C ALA A 391 0.92 12.17 -30.15
N HIS A 392 0.58 11.95 -28.89
CA HIS A 392 -0.55 12.64 -28.23
C HIS A 392 -0.35 14.17 -28.22
N LEU A 393 0.82 14.65 -27.80
CA LEU A 393 1.09 16.09 -27.75
C LEU A 393 1.09 16.76 -29.13
N ARG A 394 1.50 16.06 -30.20
CA ARG A 394 1.38 16.57 -31.58
C ARG A 394 -0.08 16.65 -32.02
N ARG A 395 -0.86 15.61 -31.73
CA ARG A 395 -2.29 15.57 -32.05
C ARG A 395 -3.06 16.72 -31.37
N ASP A 396 -2.69 17.05 -30.15
CA ASP A 396 -3.30 18.14 -29.38
C ASP A 396 -2.76 19.53 -29.77
N GLY A 397 -1.72 19.60 -30.60
CA GLY A 397 -1.10 20.86 -31.04
C GLY A 397 -0.16 21.50 -30.01
N LEU A 398 0.24 20.75 -28.98
CA LEU A 398 1.21 21.18 -27.95
C LEU A 398 2.67 21.00 -28.39
N LEU A 399 2.92 20.08 -29.32
CA LEU A 399 4.22 19.82 -29.91
C LEU A 399 4.14 19.97 -31.44
N ARG A 400 5.02 20.77 -32.03
CA ARG A 400 5.06 20.99 -33.49
C ARG A 400 5.75 19.89 -34.29
#